data_AF-A0A6V8E7B2-F1
#
_entry.id   AF-A0A6V8E7B2-F1
#
_cell.length_a   1.000
_cell.length_b   1.000
_cell.length_c   1.000
_cell.angle_alpha   90.00
_cell.angle_beta   90.00
_cell.angle_gamma   90.00
#
_symmetry.space_group_name_H-M   'P 1'
#
loop_
_entity.id
_entity.type
_entity.pdbx_description
1 polymer ?
#
loop_
_entity_poly.entity_id
_entity_poly.type
_entity_poly.pdbx_seq_one_letter_code
_entity_poly.pdbx_strand_id
1 'polypeptide(L)'
;NLEPSEEITKTLVDTLSDGAVLSFGLESADSVVHEANWLNCDASQLKSAIRLINKYGSARGERGLPKLLPGLNFIAGLNGETSITYQKNLDLLHEIRNENLLLRRINIRQVEGEGFQEIPEHEFSKFKQSVRDDIDAPLLEELFPKGEVLKQVHWESHNGRTRLPVHLNQPHIGEEIRGKSGITFGRQIGAYPILIGAEYLIPLETTSDIVVTGHGARSITGVECSMNHDTISEKQLSAIPGIGAKSAWKLIGERVKQKRKDATKSFPNAKSWFDSTGITWQDDFEIFFAE
;
A
#
# COMPACT_ATOMS: atom_id res chain seq x y z
N ASN A 1 11.28 28.88 15.26
CA ASN A 1 11.73 27.56 14.78
C ASN A 1 11.03 27.07 13.52
N LEU A 2 9.84 27.56 13.15
CA LEU A 2 9.13 27.07 11.96
C LEU A 2 9.89 27.29 10.64
N GLU A 3 10.61 28.41 10.50
CA GLU A 3 11.42 28.71 9.30
C GLU A 3 12.48 27.61 9.01
N PRO A 4 13.41 27.27 9.96
CA PRO A 4 14.31 26.14 9.74
C PRO A 4 13.61 24.79 9.49
N SER A 5 12.51 24.50 10.21
CA SER A 5 11.77 23.24 10.03
C SER A 5 11.13 23.14 8.65
N GLU A 6 10.67 24.26 8.10
CA GLU A 6 10.10 24.35 6.76
C GLU A 6 11.16 24.10 5.68
N GLU A 7 12.34 24.71 5.80
CA GLU A 7 13.46 24.48 4.87
C GLU A 7 13.93 23.03 4.87
N ILE A 8 14.05 22.42 6.04
CA ILE A 8 14.38 20.99 6.19
C ILE A 8 13.29 20.14 5.52
N THR A 9 12.02 20.43 5.78
CA THR A 9 10.89 19.69 5.19
C THR A 9 10.92 19.74 3.67
N LYS A 10 11.12 20.94 3.08
CA LYS A 10 11.22 21.09 1.61
C LYS A 10 12.40 20.31 1.05
N THR A 11 13.57 20.41 1.69
CA THR A 11 14.75 19.66 1.28
C THR A 11 14.50 18.15 1.30
N LEU A 12 13.84 17.62 2.33
CA LEU A 12 13.48 16.20 2.40
C LEU A 12 12.50 15.81 1.28
N VAL A 13 11.49 16.65 1.01
CA VAL A 13 10.51 16.43 -0.07
C VAL A 13 11.18 16.41 -1.46
N ASP A 14 12.23 17.22 -1.65
CA ASP A 14 12.92 17.36 -2.94
C ASP A 14 14.03 16.32 -3.16
N THR A 15 14.55 15.72 -2.08
CA THR A 15 15.72 14.81 -2.15
C THR A 15 15.38 13.35 -1.91
N LEU A 16 14.31 13.06 -1.16
CA LEU A 16 13.89 11.68 -0.91
C LEU A 16 13.00 11.15 -2.02
N SER A 17 13.07 9.84 -2.27
CA SER A 17 12.07 9.17 -3.11
C SER A 17 10.70 9.24 -2.45
N ASP A 18 9.65 9.29 -3.26
CA ASP A 18 8.28 9.33 -2.75
C ASP A 18 7.91 8.10 -1.89
N GLY A 19 6.94 8.28 -1.01
CA GLY A 19 6.63 7.32 0.04
C GLY A 19 7.58 7.37 1.24
N ALA A 20 8.43 8.40 1.33
CA ALA A 20 9.27 8.65 2.49
C ALA A 20 8.43 8.96 3.74
N VAL A 21 9.00 8.64 4.90
CA VAL A 21 8.27 8.69 6.18
C VAL A 21 9.12 9.36 7.25
N LEU A 22 8.56 10.36 7.92
CA LEU A 22 9.14 10.90 9.15
C LEU A 22 8.47 10.27 10.36
N SER A 23 9.24 9.58 11.17
CA SER A 23 8.74 8.96 12.40
C SER A 23 8.71 9.98 13.52
N PHE A 24 7.52 10.33 13.99
CA PHE A 24 7.33 11.16 15.18
C PHE A 24 7.15 10.26 16.42
N GLY A 25 7.93 10.58 17.46
CA GLY A 25 7.78 10.02 18.79
C GLY A 25 6.91 10.94 19.64
N LEU A 26 5.62 10.59 19.75
CA LEU A 26 4.72 11.15 20.75
C LEU A 26 4.59 10.19 21.93
N GLU A 27 4.52 8.88 21.63
CA GLU A 27 4.33 7.77 22.56
C GLU A 27 2.96 7.75 23.28
N SER A 28 2.47 8.88 23.77
CA SER A 28 1.14 9.06 24.37
C SER A 28 0.65 10.51 24.26
N ALA A 29 -0.63 10.70 23.98
CA ALA A 29 -1.33 11.99 24.01
C ALA A 29 -1.77 12.40 25.42
N ASP A 30 -1.63 11.52 26.41
CA ASP A 30 -2.02 11.80 27.79
C ASP A 30 -0.94 12.62 28.50
N SER A 31 -1.28 13.84 28.93
CA SER A 31 -0.35 14.74 29.63
C SER A 31 0.22 14.13 30.91
N VAL A 32 -0.54 13.27 31.62
CA VAL A 32 -0.05 12.60 32.83
C VAL A 32 1.06 11.61 32.49
N VAL A 33 0.88 10.85 31.42
CA VAL A 33 1.90 9.92 30.90
C VAL A 33 3.09 10.70 30.36
N HIS A 34 2.84 11.81 29.66
CA HIS A 34 3.89 12.67 29.13
C HIS A 34 4.81 13.19 30.23
N GLU A 35 4.26 13.73 31.32
CA GLU A 35 5.01 14.21 32.47
C GLU A 35 5.74 13.08 33.21
N ALA A 36 5.05 11.97 33.49
CA ALA A 36 5.62 10.85 34.24
C ALA A 36 6.79 10.16 33.52
N ASN A 37 6.85 10.23 32.19
CA ASN A 37 7.86 9.57 31.37
C ASN A 37 8.81 10.55 30.66
N TRP A 38 8.70 11.85 30.93
CA TRP A 38 9.57 12.90 30.39
C TRP A 38 9.60 12.86 28.84
N LEU A 39 8.42 12.74 28.23
CA LEU A 39 8.31 12.68 26.78
C LEU A 39 8.71 14.04 26.16
N ASN A 40 9.26 13.98 24.94
CA ASN A 40 9.90 15.14 24.32
C ASN A 40 8.94 16.00 23.47
N CYS A 41 7.72 15.52 23.24
CA CYS A 41 6.79 16.10 22.27
C CYS A 41 5.37 16.02 22.81
N ASP A 42 4.68 17.16 22.88
CA ASP A 42 3.26 17.20 23.22
C ASP A 42 2.37 17.11 21.95
N ALA A 43 1.07 16.89 22.17
CA ALA A 43 0.10 16.74 21.07
C ALA A 43 -0.04 18.00 20.19
N SER A 44 0.16 19.20 20.74
CA SER A 44 0.07 20.47 19.99
C SER A 44 1.27 20.66 19.06
N GLN A 45 2.47 20.38 19.59
CA GLN A 45 3.72 20.36 18.84
C GLN A 45 3.65 19.31 17.72
N LEU A 46 3.17 18.10 18.03
CA LEU A 46 2.97 17.05 17.04
C LEU A 46 2.04 17.49 15.91
N LYS A 47 0.84 18.00 16.22
CA LYS A 47 -0.11 18.45 15.19
C LYS A 47 0.48 19.55 14.33
N SER A 48 1.24 20.48 14.90
CA SER A 48 1.95 21.52 14.15
C SER A 48 2.97 20.93 13.17
N ALA A 49 3.72 19.91 13.60
CA ALA A 49 4.66 19.20 12.72
C ALA A 49 3.93 18.41 11.61
N ILE A 50 2.87 17.68 11.93
CA ILE A 50 2.05 16.93 10.95
C ILE A 50 1.51 17.87 9.88
N ARG A 51 0.98 19.05 10.26
CA ARG A 51 0.50 20.06 9.32
C ARG A 51 1.61 20.55 8.39
N LEU A 52 2.79 20.83 8.93
CA LEU A 52 3.94 21.27 8.14
C LEU A 52 4.36 20.21 7.11
N ILE A 53 4.44 18.95 7.52
CA ILE A 53 4.79 17.86 6.60
C ILE A 53 3.71 17.68 5.55
N ASN A 54 2.43 17.66 5.93
CA ASN A 54 1.32 17.52 4.97
C ASN A 54 1.27 18.68 3.96
N LYS A 55 1.57 19.91 4.39
CA LYS A 55 1.62 21.10 3.52
C LYS A 55 2.56 20.92 2.32
N TYR A 56 3.69 20.24 2.50
CA TYR A 56 4.71 20.09 1.45
C TYR A 56 4.83 18.68 0.88
N GLY A 57 4.53 17.65 1.67
CA GLY A 57 4.81 16.26 1.36
C GLY A 57 3.61 15.42 0.92
N SER A 58 2.38 15.92 1.04
CA SER A 58 1.17 15.16 0.67
C SER A 58 0.99 14.95 -0.83
N ALA A 59 1.61 15.80 -1.67
CA ALA A 59 1.57 15.64 -3.11
C ALA A 59 2.18 14.29 -3.54
N ARG A 60 1.55 13.61 -4.50
CA ARG A 60 2.09 12.36 -5.06
C ARG A 60 3.34 12.62 -5.89
N GLY A 61 4.33 11.76 -5.73
CA GLY A 61 5.53 11.70 -6.56
C GLY A 61 5.38 10.76 -7.75
N GLU A 62 6.49 10.53 -8.44
CA GLU A 62 6.53 9.82 -9.72
C GLU A 62 6.15 8.35 -9.66
N ARG A 63 6.35 7.70 -8.49
CA ARG A 63 6.04 6.27 -8.27
C ARG A 63 4.64 6.05 -7.70
N GLY A 64 3.85 7.12 -7.59
CA GLY A 64 2.44 7.06 -7.20
C GLY A 64 2.20 7.20 -5.70
N LEU A 65 3.22 7.46 -4.87
CA LEU A 65 3.05 7.68 -3.43
C LEU A 65 3.15 9.16 -3.06
N PRO A 66 2.52 9.61 -1.96
CA PRO A 66 2.82 10.92 -1.37
C PRO A 66 4.32 11.06 -1.10
N LYS A 67 4.92 12.21 -1.40
CA LYS A 67 6.37 12.43 -1.30
C LYS A 67 6.91 12.18 0.10
N LEU A 68 6.27 12.76 1.11
CA LEU A 68 6.69 12.68 2.51
C LEU A 68 5.49 12.75 3.44
N LEU A 69 5.34 11.77 4.33
CA LEU A 69 4.26 11.75 5.30
C LEU A 69 4.74 11.41 6.71
N PRO A 70 4.05 11.90 7.75
CA PRO A 70 4.36 11.57 9.14
C PRO A 70 3.92 10.14 9.49
N GLY A 71 4.71 9.42 10.27
CA GLY A 71 4.35 8.18 10.94
C GLY A 71 4.30 8.39 12.45
N LEU A 72 3.34 7.78 13.13
CA LEU A 72 3.17 7.92 14.58
C LEU A 72 3.51 6.63 15.32
N ASN A 73 3.99 6.79 16.56
CA ASN A 73 4.24 5.68 17.47
C ASN A 73 3.55 5.94 18.81
N PHE A 74 2.75 4.98 19.25
CA PHE A 74 2.17 4.89 20.57
C PHE A 74 2.78 3.72 21.33
N ILE A 75 3.00 3.90 22.63
CA ILE A 75 3.59 2.91 23.52
C ILE A 75 2.69 2.77 24.74
N ALA A 76 2.15 1.56 24.95
CA ALA A 76 1.42 1.18 26.15
C ALA A 76 2.39 0.60 27.21
N GLY A 77 2.01 0.70 28.48
CA GLY A 77 2.82 0.23 29.63
C GLY A 77 3.72 1.31 30.24
N LEU A 78 3.55 2.57 29.79
CA LEU A 78 4.27 3.72 30.34
C LEU A 78 3.69 4.17 31.68
N ASN A 79 4.53 4.76 32.54
CA ASN A 79 4.12 5.16 33.88
C ASN A 79 2.99 6.21 33.85
N GLY A 80 1.97 6.04 34.69
CA GLY A 80 0.83 6.94 34.77
C GLY A 80 -0.28 6.65 33.74
N GLU A 81 -0.12 5.63 32.90
CA GLU A 81 -1.17 5.23 31.95
C GLU A 81 -2.37 4.62 32.68
N THR A 82 -3.56 4.94 32.21
CA THR A 82 -4.83 4.44 32.73
C THR A 82 -5.76 4.10 31.56
N SER A 83 -6.92 3.49 31.82
CA SER A 83 -7.89 3.21 30.77
C SER A 83 -8.28 4.43 29.92
N ILE A 84 -8.30 5.65 30.51
CA ILE A 84 -8.64 6.87 29.77
C ILE A 84 -7.52 7.34 28.82
N THR A 85 -6.27 6.92 29.05
CA THR A 85 -5.12 7.24 28.19
C THR A 85 -5.35 6.78 26.75
N TYR A 86 -5.92 5.59 26.57
CA TYR A 86 -6.20 5.08 25.23
C TYR A 86 -7.29 5.87 24.50
N GLN A 87 -8.29 6.37 25.21
CA GLN A 87 -9.30 7.25 24.62
C GLN A 87 -8.65 8.57 24.17
N LYS A 88 -7.79 9.18 24.99
CA LYS A 88 -7.06 10.40 24.61
C LYS A 88 -6.18 10.20 23.36
N ASN A 89 -5.53 9.05 23.26
CA ASN A 89 -4.73 8.69 22.08
C ASN A 89 -5.59 8.57 20.82
N LEU A 90 -6.77 7.96 20.94
CA LEU A 90 -7.72 7.81 19.84
C LEU A 90 -8.33 9.16 19.44
N ASP A 91 -8.68 10.00 20.42
CA ASP A 91 -9.21 11.34 20.18
C ASP A 91 -8.22 12.20 19.40
N LEU A 92 -6.93 12.15 19.74
CA LEU A 92 -5.88 12.82 18.97
C LEU A 92 -5.82 12.34 17.51
N LEU A 93 -5.95 11.04 17.27
CA LEU A 93 -5.99 10.49 15.91
C LEU A 93 -7.22 11.01 15.15
N HIS A 94 -8.39 11.03 15.77
CA HIS A 94 -9.58 11.60 15.17
C HIS A 94 -9.43 13.10 14.88
N GLU A 95 -8.81 13.88 15.76
CA GLU A 95 -8.51 15.30 15.50
C GLU A 95 -7.64 15.47 14.26
N ILE A 96 -6.56 14.69 14.14
CA ILE A 96 -5.68 14.70 12.95
C ILE A 96 -6.47 14.38 11.69
N ARG A 97 -7.36 13.38 11.74
CA ARG A 97 -8.19 12.97 10.61
C ARG A 97 -9.26 14.00 10.25
N ASN A 98 -9.86 14.66 11.23
CA ASN A 98 -10.84 15.74 11.03
C ASN A 98 -10.22 16.96 10.34
N GLU A 99 -8.91 17.14 10.45
CA GLU A 99 -8.16 18.16 9.71
C GLU A 99 -7.76 17.71 8.29
N ASN A 100 -8.21 16.54 7.83
CA ASN A 100 -7.83 15.91 6.56
C ASN A 100 -6.31 15.71 6.39
N LEU A 101 -5.60 15.50 7.51
CA LEU A 101 -4.17 15.25 7.49
C LEU A 101 -3.90 13.77 7.22
N LEU A 102 -2.95 13.51 6.32
CA LEU A 102 -2.48 12.17 6.03
C LEU A 102 -1.39 11.77 7.02
N LEU A 103 -1.48 10.53 7.47
CA LEU A 103 -0.41 9.82 8.12
C LEU A 103 0.07 8.71 7.18
N ARG A 104 1.30 8.26 7.31
CA ARG A 104 1.78 7.11 6.54
C ARG A 104 1.50 5.78 7.23
N ARG A 105 1.57 5.79 8.56
CA ARG A 105 1.43 4.62 9.44
C ARG A 105 1.22 5.05 10.89
N ILE A 106 0.57 4.18 11.64
CA ILE A 106 0.48 4.26 13.10
C ILE A 106 1.02 2.96 13.67
N ASN A 107 1.96 3.06 14.61
CA ASN A 107 2.50 1.92 15.33
C ASN A 107 2.01 1.94 16.76
N ILE A 108 1.44 0.83 17.20
CA ILE A 108 1.03 0.65 18.59
C ILE A 108 1.86 -0.50 19.14
N ARG A 109 2.67 -0.21 20.16
CA ARG A 109 3.55 -1.16 20.83
C ARG A 109 3.23 -1.20 22.33
N GLN A 110 3.68 -2.24 22.99
CA GLN A 110 3.65 -2.38 24.44
C GLN A 110 5.10 -2.54 24.91
N VAL A 111 5.48 -1.83 25.97
CA VAL A 111 6.73 -2.09 26.70
C VAL A 111 6.44 -3.00 27.89
N GLU A 112 7.38 -3.88 28.19
CA GLU A 112 7.32 -4.82 29.29
C GLU A 112 8.68 -4.83 30.00
N GLY A 113 8.69 -4.99 31.33
CA GLY A 113 9.92 -5.10 32.12
C GLY A 113 9.87 -4.32 33.43
N GLU A 114 10.96 -4.42 34.19
CA GLU A 114 11.12 -3.70 35.46
C GLU A 114 11.07 -2.18 35.25
N GLY A 115 10.24 -1.48 36.04
CA GLY A 115 10.05 -0.03 35.94
C GLY A 115 8.96 0.42 34.96
N PHE A 116 8.31 -0.53 34.26
CA PHE A 116 7.11 -0.29 33.46
C PHE A 116 5.87 -0.87 34.14
N GLN A 117 4.71 -0.29 33.85
CA GLN A 117 3.46 -0.70 34.47
C GLN A 117 2.70 -1.70 33.59
N GLU A 118 1.92 -2.55 34.25
CA GLU A 118 0.95 -3.43 33.58
C GLU A 118 -0.13 -2.62 32.85
N ILE A 119 -0.60 -3.15 31.73
CA ILE A 119 -1.60 -2.48 30.89
C ILE A 119 -3.02 -3.01 31.16
N PRO A 120 -4.07 -2.16 31.04
CA PRO A 120 -5.43 -2.67 30.96
C PRO A 120 -5.67 -3.36 29.61
N GLU A 121 -5.42 -4.67 29.53
CA GLU A 121 -5.42 -5.46 28.29
C GLU A 121 -6.67 -5.30 27.42
N HIS A 122 -7.84 -5.24 28.05
CA HIS A 122 -9.12 -5.06 27.36
C HIS A 122 -9.18 -3.72 26.61
N GLU A 123 -8.86 -2.63 27.30
CA GLU A 123 -8.89 -1.29 26.71
C GLU A 123 -7.78 -1.11 25.68
N PHE A 124 -6.60 -1.68 25.92
CA PHE A 124 -5.50 -1.66 24.95
C PHE A 124 -5.87 -2.42 23.67
N SER A 125 -6.54 -3.56 23.79
CA SER A 125 -7.00 -4.33 22.64
C SER A 125 -8.09 -3.60 21.87
N LYS A 126 -9.03 -2.96 22.57
CA LYS A 126 -10.07 -2.11 21.98
C LYS A 126 -9.46 -0.91 21.25
N PHE A 127 -8.45 -0.26 21.83
CA PHE A 127 -7.71 0.82 21.18
C PHE A 127 -7.05 0.39 19.88
N LYS A 128 -6.32 -0.73 19.89
CA LYS A 128 -5.70 -1.29 18.66
C LYS A 128 -6.74 -1.58 17.58
N GLN A 129 -7.89 -2.10 17.95
CA GLN A 129 -8.97 -2.39 17.00
C GLN A 129 -9.59 -1.12 16.44
N SER A 130 -9.88 -0.13 17.29
CA SER A 130 -10.45 1.15 16.87
C SER A 130 -9.51 1.92 15.94
N VAL A 131 -8.20 1.97 16.25
CA VAL A 131 -7.21 2.56 15.35
C VAL A 131 -7.16 1.83 14.01
N ARG A 132 -7.28 0.50 14.01
CA ARG A 132 -7.26 -0.28 12.77
C ARG A 132 -8.46 0.03 11.89
N ASP A 133 -9.66 0.02 12.47
CA ASP A 133 -10.90 0.10 11.72
C ASP A 133 -11.23 1.56 11.34
N ASP A 134 -11.04 2.49 12.27
CA ASP A 134 -11.50 3.87 12.12
C ASP A 134 -10.42 4.78 11.51
N ILE A 135 -9.14 4.39 11.60
CA ILE A 135 -8.01 5.23 11.16
C ILE A 135 -7.20 4.55 10.05
N ASP A 136 -6.58 3.39 10.31
CA ASP A 136 -5.66 2.73 9.37
C ASP A 136 -6.38 2.31 8.07
N ALA A 137 -7.57 1.71 8.16
CA ALA A 137 -8.29 1.21 6.98
C ALA A 137 -8.73 2.35 6.03
N PRO A 138 -9.39 3.44 6.47
CA PRO A 138 -9.70 4.57 5.61
C PRO A 138 -8.45 5.25 5.04
N LEU A 139 -7.41 5.42 5.87
CA LEU A 139 -6.16 6.02 5.46
C LEU A 139 -5.46 5.18 4.38
N LEU A 140 -5.56 3.85 4.46
CA LEU A 140 -4.99 2.95 3.46
C LEU A 140 -5.65 3.15 2.08
N GLU A 141 -6.97 3.33 2.03
CA GLU A 141 -7.69 3.60 0.79
C GLU A 141 -7.31 4.97 0.19
N GLU A 142 -7.12 5.99 1.02
CA GLU A 142 -6.65 7.32 0.59
C GLU A 142 -5.22 7.30 0.06
N LEU A 143 -4.32 6.55 0.71
CA LEU A 143 -2.93 6.42 0.29
C LEU A 143 -2.81 5.63 -1.02
N PHE A 144 -3.65 4.62 -1.21
CA PHE A 144 -3.60 3.71 -2.35
C PHE A 144 -4.98 3.58 -3.05
N PRO A 145 -5.53 4.63 -3.68
CA PRO A 145 -6.85 4.56 -4.28
C PRO A 145 -6.92 3.49 -5.38
N LYS A 146 -8.08 2.82 -5.51
CA LYS A 146 -8.28 1.85 -6.60
C LYS A 146 -8.24 2.56 -7.94
N GLY A 147 -7.63 1.94 -8.94
CA GLY A 147 -7.42 2.51 -10.27
C GLY A 147 -6.13 3.33 -10.41
N GLU A 148 -5.48 3.70 -9.30
CA GLU A 148 -4.19 4.41 -9.35
C GLU A 148 -3.04 3.46 -9.67
N VAL A 149 -2.02 4.01 -10.34
CA VAL A 149 -0.80 3.28 -10.71
C VAL A 149 0.27 3.46 -9.64
N LEU A 150 0.77 2.35 -9.11
CA LEU A 150 2.02 2.31 -8.37
C LEU A 150 3.13 1.80 -9.28
N LYS A 151 4.21 2.56 -9.37
CA LYS A 151 5.33 2.21 -10.24
C LYS A 151 6.43 1.48 -9.51
N GLN A 152 7.21 0.70 -10.24
CA GLN A 152 8.42 0.06 -9.74
C GLN A 152 8.18 -0.87 -8.54
N VAL A 153 7.16 -1.70 -8.61
CA VAL A 153 6.93 -2.79 -7.65
C VAL A 153 7.92 -3.90 -7.93
N HIS A 154 8.75 -4.23 -6.93
CA HIS A 154 9.70 -5.33 -7.00
C HIS A 154 9.05 -6.61 -6.45
N TRP A 155 9.09 -7.70 -7.22
CA TRP A 155 8.47 -8.97 -6.87
C TRP A 155 9.43 -9.90 -6.12
N GLU A 156 9.05 -10.33 -4.91
CA GLU A 156 9.96 -10.93 -3.94
C GLU A 156 9.61 -12.38 -3.52
N SER A 157 8.37 -12.82 -3.69
CA SER A 157 7.96 -14.16 -3.25
C SER A 157 6.73 -14.72 -3.96
N HIS A 158 6.66 -16.06 -4.05
CA HIS A 158 5.49 -16.80 -4.56
C HIS A 158 4.78 -17.54 -3.44
N ASN A 159 3.44 -17.59 -3.52
CA ASN A 159 2.57 -18.42 -2.69
C ASN A 159 2.72 -18.21 -1.17
N GLY A 160 3.35 -17.11 -0.77
CA GLY A 160 3.60 -16.75 0.62
C GLY A 160 4.29 -15.40 0.68
N ARG A 161 4.14 -14.69 1.80
CA ARG A 161 4.62 -13.30 2.01
C ARG A 161 6.12 -13.22 2.34
N THR A 162 6.79 -14.37 2.41
CA THR A 162 8.17 -14.50 2.87
C THR A 162 9.04 -14.91 1.69
N ARG A 163 10.10 -14.14 1.45
CA ARG A 163 11.14 -14.51 0.48
C ARG A 163 11.95 -15.68 1.01
N LEU A 164 12.00 -16.77 0.24
CA LEU A 164 12.71 -18.00 0.59
C LEU A 164 13.93 -18.18 -0.34
N PRO A 165 14.99 -18.90 0.08
CA PRO A 165 16.14 -19.15 -0.78
C PRO A 165 15.81 -19.83 -2.13
N VAL A 166 14.77 -20.67 -2.17
CA VAL A 166 14.30 -21.33 -3.41
C VAL A 166 13.85 -20.33 -4.48
N HIS A 167 13.39 -19.13 -4.07
CA HIS A 167 12.93 -18.07 -4.96
C HIS A 167 14.04 -17.48 -5.85
N LEU A 168 15.31 -17.75 -5.54
CA LEU A 168 16.45 -17.30 -6.35
C LEU A 168 16.73 -18.17 -7.58
N ASN A 169 16.02 -19.30 -7.72
CA ASN A 169 16.30 -20.30 -8.74
C ASN A 169 15.11 -20.46 -9.69
N GLN A 170 15.36 -21.08 -10.84
CA GLN A 170 14.29 -21.55 -11.73
C GLN A 170 13.34 -22.49 -10.97
N PRO A 171 12.01 -22.41 -11.20
CA PRO A 171 11.36 -21.57 -12.21
C PRO A 171 10.98 -20.16 -11.72
N HIS A 172 11.34 -19.76 -10.50
CA HIS A 172 10.80 -18.55 -9.86
C HIS A 172 11.22 -17.24 -10.52
N ILE A 173 12.40 -17.20 -11.15
CA ILE A 173 12.95 -16.03 -11.85
C ILE A 173 12.76 -16.10 -13.37
N GLY A 174 12.18 -17.19 -13.88
CA GLY A 174 12.02 -17.43 -15.31
C GLY A 174 10.81 -16.70 -15.89
N GLU A 175 10.97 -16.06 -17.04
CA GLU A 175 9.87 -15.33 -17.70
C GLU A 175 8.70 -16.27 -18.09
N GLU A 176 8.97 -17.57 -18.26
CA GLU A 176 7.97 -18.58 -18.63
C GLU A 176 6.91 -18.84 -17.55
N ILE A 177 7.09 -18.37 -16.32
CA ILE A 177 6.06 -18.46 -15.29
C ILE A 177 5.07 -17.31 -15.31
N ARG A 178 5.34 -16.22 -16.04
CA ARG A 178 4.46 -15.06 -16.07
C ARG A 178 3.04 -15.46 -16.45
N GLY A 179 2.07 -15.04 -15.63
CA GLY A 179 0.66 -15.31 -15.84
C GLY A 179 0.24 -16.75 -15.55
N LYS A 180 1.08 -17.61 -14.97
CA LYS A 180 0.65 -18.93 -14.44
C LYS A 180 -0.17 -18.77 -13.16
N SER A 181 -0.90 -19.83 -12.79
CA SER A 181 -1.68 -19.85 -11.55
C SER A 181 -0.79 -19.79 -10.31
N GLY A 182 -1.16 -18.94 -9.35
CA GLY A 182 -0.43 -18.74 -8.10
C GLY A 182 -0.64 -17.29 -7.64
N ILE A 183 0.07 -16.90 -6.58
CA ILE A 183 0.09 -15.51 -6.11
C ILE A 183 1.54 -15.04 -6.01
N THR A 184 1.82 -13.85 -6.51
CA THR A 184 3.13 -13.19 -6.35
C THR A 184 2.97 -12.00 -5.41
N PHE A 185 3.90 -11.90 -4.47
CA PHE A 185 3.99 -10.79 -3.53
C PHE A 185 5.18 -9.91 -3.85
N GLY A 186 4.97 -8.59 -3.75
CA GLY A 186 5.96 -7.58 -4.07
C GLY A 186 5.81 -6.33 -3.21
N ARG A 187 6.80 -5.44 -3.29
CA ARG A 187 6.84 -4.14 -2.61
C ARG A 187 7.60 -3.14 -3.48
N GLN A 188 7.26 -1.85 -3.39
CA GLN A 188 8.18 -0.81 -3.85
C GLN A 188 9.42 -0.77 -2.93
N ILE A 189 10.57 -0.37 -3.45
CA ILE A 189 11.75 -0.14 -2.61
C ILE A 189 11.56 1.20 -1.85
N GLY A 190 11.64 1.17 -0.52
CA GLY A 190 11.47 2.35 0.32
C GLY A 190 11.55 2.04 1.83
N ALA A 191 11.41 3.07 2.67
CA ALA A 191 11.57 2.94 4.13
C ALA A 191 10.50 2.06 4.79
N TYR A 192 9.26 2.10 4.30
CA TYR A 192 8.13 1.31 4.82
C TYR A 192 7.13 0.94 3.72
N PRO A 193 7.53 0.11 2.76
CA PRO A 193 6.69 -0.17 1.61
C PRO A 193 5.55 -1.11 2.00
N ILE A 194 4.41 -0.94 1.32
CA ILE A 194 3.25 -1.80 1.54
C ILE A 194 3.43 -3.13 0.81
N LEU A 195 2.89 -4.21 1.38
CA LEU A 195 2.81 -5.48 0.67
C LEU A 195 1.75 -5.41 -0.43
N ILE A 196 2.12 -5.84 -1.62
CA ILE A 196 1.28 -5.91 -2.80
C ILE A 196 1.15 -7.39 -3.21
N GLY A 197 -0.07 -7.85 -3.47
CA GLY A 197 -0.33 -9.19 -4.01
C GLY A 197 -0.93 -9.13 -5.42
N ALA A 198 -0.44 -9.97 -6.32
CA ALA A 198 -1.02 -10.20 -7.65
C ALA A 198 -1.46 -11.67 -7.77
N GLU A 199 -2.70 -11.91 -8.21
CA GLU A 199 -3.33 -13.25 -8.28
C GLU A 199 -2.91 -14.08 -9.51
N TYR A 200 -1.63 -14.02 -9.84
CA TYR A 200 -0.94 -14.84 -10.83
C TYR A 200 0.56 -14.78 -10.56
N LEU A 201 1.30 -15.72 -11.13
CA LEU A 201 2.75 -15.74 -11.01
C LEU A 201 3.39 -14.66 -11.90
N ILE A 202 4.30 -13.90 -11.31
CA ILE A 202 5.17 -12.91 -11.95
C ILE A 202 6.61 -13.31 -11.64
N PRO A 203 7.54 -13.32 -12.61
CA PRO A 203 8.95 -13.66 -12.36
C PRO A 203 9.53 -12.81 -11.23
N LEU A 204 10.10 -13.47 -10.23
CA LEU A 204 10.72 -12.79 -9.10
C LEU A 204 11.98 -12.06 -9.52
N GLU A 205 12.39 -11.09 -8.70
CA GLU A 205 13.49 -10.18 -8.95
C GLU A 205 13.28 -9.24 -10.16
N THR A 206 12.10 -9.30 -10.79
CA THR A 206 11.66 -8.32 -11.78
C THR A 206 10.92 -7.17 -11.12
N THR A 207 10.67 -6.14 -11.91
CA THR A 207 9.94 -4.95 -11.50
C THR A 207 8.82 -4.67 -12.49
N SER A 208 7.65 -4.29 -11.99
CA SER A 208 6.52 -3.87 -12.83
C SER A 208 5.78 -2.69 -12.21
N ASP A 209 5.02 -2.00 -13.05
CA ASP A 209 4.02 -1.04 -12.59
C ASP A 209 2.69 -1.79 -12.43
N ILE A 210 1.90 -1.42 -11.42
CA ILE A 210 0.63 -2.06 -11.11
C ILE A 210 -0.47 -1.05 -10.94
N VAL A 211 -1.69 -1.43 -11.30
CA VAL A 211 -2.92 -0.73 -10.93
C VAL A 211 -3.42 -1.32 -9.62
N VAL A 212 -3.77 -0.46 -8.66
CA VAL A 212 -4.36 -0.90 -7.39
C VAL A 212 -5.79 -1.35 -7.63
N THR A 213 -6.12 -2.59 -7.28
CA THR A 213 -7.45 -3.18 -7.51
C THR A 213 -8.20 -3.52 -6.23
N GLY A 214 -7.51 -3.59 -5.09
CA GLY A 214 -8.12 -3.95 -3.81
C GLY A 214 -7.26 -3.63 -2.60
N HIS A 215 -7.88 -3.73 -1.43
CA HIS A 215 -7.27 -3.46 -0.13
C HIS A 215 -7.50 -4.64 0.79
N GLY A 216 -6.46 -5.04 1.52
CA GLY A 216 -6.54 -5.89 2.70
C GLY A 216 -6.19 -5.08 3.94
N ALA A 217 -6.16 -5.73 5.11
CA ALA A 217 -5.95 -5.03 6.38
C ALA A 217 -4.61 -4.27 6.49
N ARG A 218 -3.55 -4.73 5.81
CA ARG A 218 -2.20 -4.11 5.79
C ARG A 218 -1.47 -4.40 4.48
N SER A 219 -2.22 -4.53 3.41
CA SER A 219 -1.72 -4.88 2.08
C SER A 219 -2.69 -4.36 1.04
N ILE A 220 -2.24 -4.31 -0.20
CA ILE A 220 -3.09 -4.03 -1.35
C ILE A 220 -3.01 -5.17 -2.35
N THR A 221 -4.03 -5.27 -3.20
CA THR A 221 -4.04 -6.14 -4.37
C THR A 221 -3.76 -5.28 -5.59
N GLY A 222 -2.93 -5.80 -6.50
CA GLY A 222 -2.56 -5.11 -7.73
C GLY A 222 -2.53 -6.04 -8.92
N VAL A 223 -2.68 -5.45 -10.11
CA VAL A 223 -2.51 -6.13 -11.40
C VAL A 223 -1.54 -5.32 -12.23
N GLU A 224 -0.62 -5.98 -12.93
CA GLU A 224 0.35 -5.32 -13.82
C GLU A 224 -0.39 -4.44 -14.85
N CYS A 225 0.13 -3.23 -15.09
CA CYS A 225 -0.41 -2.36 -16.14
C CYS A 225 0.27 -2.63 -17.48
N SER A 226 -0.26 -2.04 -18.56
CA SER A 226 0.38 -2.04 -19.87
C SER A 226 0.75 -3.44 -20.41
N MET A 227 -0.08 -4.44 -20.09
CA MET A 227 0.12 -5.82 -20.54
C MET A 227 -0.22 -5.97 -22.02
N ASN A 228 0.57 -6.75 -22.75
CA ASN A 228 0.32 -6.99 -24.16
C ASN A 228 -0.89 -7.92 -24.36
N HIS A 229 -1.92 -7.46 -25.06
CA HIS A 229 -3.16 -8.22 -25.32
C HIS A 229 -2.91 -9.51 -26.11
N ASP A 230 -1.80 -9.61 -26.85
CA ASP A 230 -1.44 -10.80 -27.60
C ASP A 230 -0.87 -11.94 -26.77
N THR A 231 -0.28 -11.62 -25.62
CA THR A 231 0.45 -12.57 -24.76
C THR A 231 -0.15 -12.73 -23.38
N ILE A 232 -0.99 -11.78 -22.93
CA ILE A 232 -1.65 -11.82 -21.62
C ILE A 232 -2.34 -13.17 -21.39
N SER A 233 -2.16 -13.73 -20.19
CA SER A 233 -2.73 -15.03 -19.82
C SER A 233 -4.18 -14.92 -19.35
N GLU A 234 -4.86 -16.06 -19.25
CA GLU A 234 -6.18 -16.12 -18.62
C GLU A 234 -6.14 -15.62 -17.17
N LYS A 235 -5.10 -15.96 -16.40
CA LYS A 235 -5.00 -15.55 -14.99
C LYS A 235 -4.79 -14.06 -14.83
N GLN A 236 -3.99 -13.46 -15.71
CA GLN A 236 -3.83 -12.01 -15.75
C GLN A 236 -5.15 -11.31 -16.09
N LEU A 237 -5.87 -11.79 -17.12
CA LEU A 237 -7.20 -11.25 -17.46
C LEU A 237 -8.19 -11.38 -16.31
N SER A 238 -8.28 -12.56 -15.69
CA SER A 238 -9.20 -12.83 -14.59
C SER A 238 -8.89 -12.06 -13.30
N ALA A 239 -7.69 -11.49 -13.18
CA ALA A 239 -7.31 -10.63 -12.07
C ALA A 239 -7.78 -9.18 -12.27
N ILE A 240 -8.10 -8.76 -13.50
CA ILE A 240 -8.64 -7.43 -13.79
C ILE A 240 -10.09 -7.36 -13.25
N PRO A 241 -10.42 -6.37 -12.40
CA PRO A 241 -11.78 -6.18 -11.91
C PRO A 241 -12.80 -6.12 -13.04
N GLY A 242 -13.91 -6.85 -12.92
CA GLY A 242 -14.94 -6.92 -13.96
C GLY A 242 -14.73 -8.01 -15.02
N ILE A 243 -13.55 -8.65 -15.09
CA ILE A 243 -13.29 -9.77 -16.00
C ILE A 243 -13.26 -11.08 -15.20
N GLY A 244 -14.36 -11.84 -15.26
CA GLY A 244 -14.41 -13.17 -14.67
C GLY A 244 -13.75 -14.25 -15.54
N ALA A 245 -13.43 -15.40 -14.94
CA ALA A 245 -12.77 -16.52 -15.63
C ALA A 245 -13.48 -16.97 -16.93
N LYS A 246 -14.82 -16.97 -16.96
CA LYS A 246 -15.57 -17.30 -18.18
C LYS A 246 -15.31 -16.30 -19.32
N SER A 247 -15.27 -15.01 -18.99
CA SER A 247 -15.00 -13.93 -19.94
C SER A 247 -13.53 -14.00 -20.39
N ALA A 248 -12.59 -14.19 -19.47
CA ALA A 248 -11.19 -14.37 -19.78
C ALA A 248 -10.95 -15.55 -20.74
N TRP A 249 -11.52 -16.72 -20.48
CA TRP A 249 -11.40 -17.87 -21.39
C TRP A 249 -12.03 -17.61 -22.77
N LYS A 250 -13.13 -16.87 -22.83
CA LYS A 250 -13.76 -16.49 -24.11
C LYS A 250 -12.82 -15.62 -24.95
N LEU A 251 -12.19 -14.62 -24.33
CA LEU A 251 -11.18 -13.75 -24.94
C LEU A 251 -10.00 -14.58 -25.47
N ILE A 252 -9.41 -15.41 -24.61
CA ILE A 252 -8.28 -16.29 -24.99
C ILE A 252 -8.67 -17.21 -26.14
N GLY A 253 -9.87 -17.80 -26.09
CA GLY A 253 -10.39 -18.66 -27.15
C GLY A 253 -10.47 -17.96 -28.50
N GLU A 254 -10.95 -16.72 -28.54
CA GLU A 254 -11.05 -15.96 -29.78
C GLU A 254 -9.68 -15.56 -30.33
N ARG A 255 -8.74 -15.16 -29.46
CA ARG A 255 -7.34 -14.91 -29.83
C ARG A 255 -6.68 -16.15 -30.45
N VAL A 256 -6.87 -17.32 -29.84
CA VAL A 256 -6.33 -18.58 -30.37
C VAL A 256 -6.98 -18.95 -31.71
N LYS A 257 -8.28 -18.75 -31.89
CA LYS A 257 -8.94 -18.98 -33.19
C LYS A 257 -8.37 -18.08 -34.28
N GLN A 258 -8.12 -16.81 -33.99
CA GLN A 258 -7.54 -15.88 -34.95
C GLN A 258 -6.13 -16.31 -35.36
N LYS A 259 -5.26 -16.61 -34.38
CA LYS A 259 -3.89 -17.10 -34.64
C LYS A 259 -3.84 -18.47 -35.32
N ARG A 260 -4.85 -19.34 -35.09
CA ARG A 260 -4.97 -20.62 -35.80
C ARG A 260 -5.25 -20.46 -37.29
N LYS A 261 -5.99 -19.42 -37.69
CA LYS A 261 -6.24 -19.11 -39.11
C LYS A 261 -4.96 -18.62 -39.80
N ASP A 262 -4.15 -17.86 -39.09
CA ASP A 262 -2.88 -17.31 -39.55
C ASP A 262 -2.06 -16.87 -38.33
N ALA A 263 -0.87 -17.44 -38.16
CA ALA A 263 -0.03 -17.20 -36.99
C ALA A 263 0.46 -15.74 -36.89
N THR A 264 0.44 -14.99 -37.99
CA THR A 264 0.80 -13.57 -38.03
C THR A 264 -0.35 -12.64 -37.68
N LYS A 265 -1.60 -13.15 -37.63
CA LYS A 265 -2.77 -12.33 -37.32
C LYS A 265 -2.91 -12.10 -35.82
N SER A 266 -3.15 -10.84 -35.48
CA SER A 266 -3.54 -10.37 -34.16
C SER A 266 -4.70 -9.38 -34.28
N PHE A 267 -5.34 -9.10 -33.15
CA PHE A 267 -6.22 -7.95 -33.02
C PHE A 267 -5.38 -6.66 -33.02
N PRO A 268 -5.82 -5.60 -33.72
CA PRO A 268 -5.10 -4.31 -33.73
C PRO A 268 -4.84 -3.73 -32.33
N ASN A 269 -5.77 -3.92 -31.39
CA ASN A 269 -5.68 -3.48 -30.01
C ASN A 269 -6.61 -4.29 -29.11
N ALA A 270 -6.48 -4.12 -27.78
CA ALA A 270 -7.32 -4.80 -26.80
C ALA A 270 -8.82 -4.56 -27.01
N LYS A 271 -9.25 -3.33 -27.34
CA LYS A 271 -10.67 -3.03 -27.55
C LYS A 271 -11.29 -3.85 -28.69
N SER A 272 -10.62 -3.89 -29.84
CA SER A 272 -11.06 -4.69 -30.99
C SER A 272 -11.12 -6.20 -30.69
N TRP A 273 -10.25 -6.67 -29.79
CA TRP A 273 -10.29 -8.04 -29.30
C TRP A 273 -11.53 -8.31 -28.44
N PHE A 274 -11.87 -7.40 -27.52
CA PHE A 274 -13.08 -7.53 -26.71
C PHE A 274 -14.35 -7.50 -27.56
N ASP A 275 -14.44 -6.55 -28.50
CA ASP A 275 -15.57 -6.42 -29.42
C ASP A 275 -15.85 -7.72 -30.20
N SER A 276 -14.80 -8.43 -30.62
CA SER A 276 -14.92 -9.71 -31.34
C SER A 276 -15.60 -10.82 -30.53
N THR A 277 -15.62 -10.70 -29.21
CA THR A 277 -16.21 -11.68 -28.30
C THR A 277 -17.59 -11.27 -27.78
N GLY A 278 -18.06 -10.07 -28.09
CA GLY A 278 -19.28 -9.52 -27.49
C GLY A 278 -19.20 -9.35 -25.96
N ILE A 279 -17.98 -9.25 -25.41
CA ILE A 279 -17.76 -8.79 -24.04
C ILE A 279 -17.67 -7.27 -24.10
N THR A 280 -18.50 -6.58 -23.31
CA THR A 280 -18.51 -5.12 -23.27
C THR A 280 -17.17 -4.59 -22.74
N TRP A 281 -16.53 -3.73 -23.54
CA TRP A 281 -15.37 -2.95 -23.11
C TRP A 281 -15.79 -1.92 -22.05
N GLN A 282 -15.00 -1.80 -20.99
CA GLN A 282 -15.11 -0.72 -20.01
C GLN A 282 -13.85 0.14 -20.14
N ASP A 283 -13.99 1.47 -20.10
CA ASP A 283 -12.86 2.38 -20.35
C ASP A 283 -11.77 2.25 -19.28
N ASP A 284 -12.12 1.82 -18.07
CA ASP A 284 -11.16 1.48 -17.01
C ASP A 284 -10.28 0.26 -17.33
N PHE A 285 -10.58 -0.50 -18.38
CA PHE A 285 -9.72 -1.59 -18.84
C PHE A 285 -8.48 -1.08 -19.57
N GLU A 286 -8.52 0.13 -20.15
CA GLU A 286 -7.46 0.66 -21.00
C GLU A 286 -6.09 0.65 -20.31
N ILE A 287 -6.05 1.04 -19.03
CA ILE A 287 -4.83 1.13 -18.22
C ILE A 287 -4.09 -0.21 -18.07
N PHE A 288 -4.79 -1.35 -18.19
CA PHE A 288 -4.19 -2.68 -18.05
C PHE A 288 -3.53 -3.18 -19.33
N PHE A 289 -3.79 -2.56 -20.47
CA PHE A 289 -3.29 -3.00 -21.77
C PHE A 289 -2.25 -2.01 -22.32
N ALA A 290 -1.28 -2.53 -23.07
CA ALA A 290 -0.39 -1.69 -23.86
C ALA A 290 -1.16 -1.01 -25.02
N GLU A 291 -0.75 0.20 -25.38
CA GLU A 291 -1.25 0.92 -26.57
C GLU A 291 -1.01 0.17 -27.88
#